data_AF-A0A1F3YQ09-F1
#
_entry.id   AF-A0A1F3YQ09-F1
#
_cell.length_a   1.000
_cell.length_b   1.000
_cell.length_c   1.000
_cell.angle_alpha   90.00
_cell.angle_beta   90.00
_cell.angle_gamma   90.00
#
_symmetry.space_group_name_H-M   'P 1'
#
loop_
_entity.id
_entity.type
_entity.pdbx_description
1 polymer ?
#
loop_
_entity_poly.entity_id
_entity_poly.type
_entity_poly.pdbx_seq_one_letter_code
_entity_poly.pdbx_strand_id
1 'polypeptide(L)'
;MANDEPPDEETLYDKPDEDKNRLRVTGPLTVETLQSFEPTAPDAIETGEAEAEGLQRLTERVYAHLQAAGIKNGIRNENAVFTRINPLAHEALHAEGFYTTARGEAKAYLHIGPQFGMVSRQMVNEAIKECRLRGDADWLVIMGFAFESDIENRSVDTKLGGFMVTKVRMHDDLMQEGLVKKDKKAASFVTIGEPDVVPERQKDGNYVIEIRGLDIYDPIKDEVKPRSVADIAYWMVDDDYDGASFIVRQVFFCGGDKDEFDKWKKGLSDLAKQITKKKVEQTLKVEIDDDAFDRLYGFRSNPIPAKKGRRVAVRVISQFGEESTKVLTLT
;
A
#
# COMPACT_ATOMS: atom_id res chain seq x y z
N MET A 1 -1.18 -63.21 12.38
CA MET A 1 -0.71 -64.39 11.62
C MET A 1 -1.47 -65.57 12.18
N ALA A 2 -2.35 -66.17 11.38
CA ALA A 2 -3.18 -67.30 11.78
C ALA A 2 -2.64 -68.54 11.04
N ASN A 3 -2.28 -69.56 11.82
CA ASN A 3 -1.79 -70.89 11.45
C ASN A 3 -0.44 -70.91 10.71
N ASP A 4 0.62 -71.39 11.38
CA ASP A 4 2.00 -71.63 10.89
C ASP A 4 2.09 -72.62 9.68
N GLU A 5 1.26 -72.44 8.66
CA GLU A 5 1.34 -73.16 7.39
C GLU A 5 2.19 -72.37 6.40
N PRO A 6 3.13 -73.03 5.69
CA PRO A 6 3.90 -72.38 4.65
C PRO A 6 2.95 -71.91 3.53
N PRO A 7 3.17 -70.71 2.97
CA PRO A 7 2.30 -70.16 1.93
C PRO A 7 2.30 -71.04 0.68
N ASP A 8 1.15 -71.15 0.01
CA ASP A 8 1.03 -71.87 -1.26
C ASP A 8 1.98 -71.25 -2.31
N GLU A 9 2.89 -72.07 -2.85
CA GLU A 9 3.84 -71.65 -3.88
C GLU A 9 3.34 -72.05 -5.27
N GLU A 10 3.06 -71.07 -6.12
CA GLU A 10 2.69 -71.28 -7.53
C GLU A 10 3.92 -71.10 -8.44
N THR A 11 4.23 -72.13 -9.24
CA THR A 11 5.35 -72.06 -10.21
C THR A 11 4.89 -71.42 -11.51
N LEU A 12 5.31 -70.18 -11.75
CA LEU A 12 5.05 -69.46 -13.00
C LEU A 12 5.93 -70.00 -14.14
N TYR A 13 5.31 -70.54 -15.18
CA TYR A 13 5.98 -71.18 -16.32
C TYR A 13 6.40 -70.23 -17.45
N ASP A 14 5.98 -68.97 -17.41
CA ASP A 14 6.22 -67.97 -18.47
C ASP A 14 7.11 -66.83 -17.95
N LYS A 15 8.33 -67.20 -17.51
CA LYS A 15 9.32 -66.21 -17.04
C LYS A 15 10.16 -65.73 -18.22
N PRO A 16 10.41 -64.41 -18.34
CA PRO A 16 11.27 -63.88 -19.40
C PRO A 16 12.70 -64.40 -19.26
N ASP A 17 13.37 -64.64 -20.38
CA ASP A 17 14.77 -65.07 -20.41
C ASP A 17 15.71 -64.00 -19.82
N GLU A 18 16.63 -64.40 -18.96
CA GLU A 18 17.64 -63.50 -18.38
C GLU A 18 18.76 -63.19 -19.39
N ASP A 19 18.84 -61.94 -19.84
CA ASP A 19 19.98 -61.43 -20.60
C ASP A 19 21.00 -60.76 -19.67
N LYS A 20 22.12 -61.46 -19.40
CA LYS A 20 23.19 -61.01 -18.49
C LYS A 20 24.09 -59.92 -19.08
N ASN A 21 23.98 -59.61 -20.37
CA ASN A 21 24.78 -58.57 -21.02
C ASN A 21 24.10 -57.19 -21.00
N ARG A 22 22.90 -57.07 -20.43
CA ARG A 22 22.14 -55.82 -20.35
C ARG A 22 21.79 -55.49 -18.90
N LEU A 23 22.23 -54.32 -18.43
CA LEU A 23 21.88 -53.80 -17.11
C LEU A 23 20.57 -53.01 -17.21
N ARG A 24 19.53 -53.46 -16.51
CA ARG A 24 18.26 -52.72 -16.38
C ARG A 24 18.46 -51.58 -15.39
N VAL A 25 18.29 -50.33 -15.85
CA VAL A 25 18.58 -49.11 -15.07
C VAL A 25 17.32 -48.56 -14.35
N THR A 26 16.14 -49.16 -14.54
CA THR A 26 14.87 -48.74 -13.92
C THR A 26 14.08 -49.93 -13.37
N GLY A 27 13.28 -49.71 -12.32
CA GLY A 27 12.37 -50.73 -11.79
C GLY A 27 11.23 -51.09 -12.76
N PRO A 28 10.46 -52.16 -12.49
CA PRO A 28 9.34 -52.61 -13.32
C PRO A 28 8.14 -51.64 -13.36
N LEU A 29 8.12 -50.65 -12.46
CA LEU A 29 7.17 -49.53 -12.46
C LEU A 29 7.97 -48.22 -12.51
N THR A 30 7.69 -47.37 -13.49
CA THR A 30 8.14 -45.99 -13.49
C THR A 30 7.30 -45.24 -12.46
N VAL A 31 7.88 -44.91 -11.31
CA VAL A 31 7.26 -43.98 -10.38
C VAL A 31 7.66 -42.57 -10.84
N GLU A 32 6.78 -41.92 -11.59
CA GLU A 32 6.91 -40.48 -11.82
C GLU A 32 6.45 -39.76 -10.55
N THR A 33 7.40 -39.33 -9.72
CA THR A 33 7.12 -38.34 -8.67
C THR A 33 7.04 -36.97 -9.34
N LEU A 34 5.83 -36.56 -9.74
CA LEU A 34 5.57 -35.15 -9.94
C LEU A 34 5.77 -34.45 -8.59
N GLN A 35 6.70 -33.50 -8.57
CA GLN A 35 7.07 -32.60 -7.49
C GLN A 35 8.09 -33.15 -6.48
N SER A 36 9.34 -32.69 -6.65
CA SER A 36 10.27 -32.53 -5.55
C SER A 36 9.72 -31.47 -4.59
N PHE A 37 8.85 -31.87 -3.66
CA PHE A 37 8.79 -31.15 -2.39
C PHE A 37 10.00 -31.62 -1.59
N GLU A 38 10.97 -30.74 -1.38
CA GLU A 38 11.83 -30.91 -0.22
C GLU A 38 10.89 -31.07 0.98
N PRO A 39 11.00 -32.15 1.77
CA PRO A 39 10.13 -32.33 2.92
C PRO A 39 10.34 -31.16 3.87
N THR A 40 9.31 -30.31 4.01
CA THR A 40 9.28 -29.21 4.96
C THR A 40 9.46 -29.79 6.36
N ALA A 41 10.41 -29.25 7.13
CA ALA A 41 10.61 -29.68 8.51
C ALA A 41 9.32 -29.47 9.33
N PRO A 42 8.98 -30.35 10.28
CA PRO A 42 7.76 -30.24 11.09
C PRO A 42 7.57 -28.85 11.71
N ASP A 43 8.63 -28.25 12.24
CA ASP A 43 8.60 -26.90 12.83
C ASP A 43 8.22 -25.81 11.80
N ALA A 44 8.63 -25.98 10.55
CA ALA A 44 8.29 -25.07 9.45
C ALA A 44 6.84 -25.28 8.96
N ILE A 45 6.28 -26.48 9.14
CA ILE A 45 4.85 -26.75 8.89
C ILE A 45 4.01 -26.06 9.97
N GLU A 46 4.32 -26.26 11.25
CA GLU A 46 3.60 -25.61 12.36
C GLU A 46 3.65 -24.08 12.25
N THR A 47 4.81 -23.53 11.90
CA THR A 47 4.96 -22.08 11.67
C THR A 47 4.10 -21.60 10.49
N GLY A 48 4.12 -22.34 9.37
CA GLY A 48 3.31 -22.01 8.20
C GLY A 48 1.80 -22.11 8.44
N GLU A 49 1.36 -23.08 9.24
CA GLU A 49 -0.05 -23.23 9.65
C GLU A 49 -0.50 -22.04 10.52
N ALA A 50 0.32 -21.64 11.50
CA ALA A 50 0.03 -20.48 12.35
C ALA A 50 -0.01 -19.17 11.55
N GLU A 51 0.89 -19.00 10.58
CA GLU A 51 0.89 -17.84 9.67
C GLU A 51 -0.36 -17.81 8.77
N ALA A 52 -0.75 -18.96 8.22
CA ALA A 52 -1.94 -19.09 7.39
C ALA A 52 -3.22 -18.79 8.18
N GLU A 53 -3.34 -19.31 9.41
CA GLU A 53 -4.44 -18.98 10.31
C GLU A 53 -4.48 -17.48 10.64
N GLY A 54 -3.33 -16.86 10.91
CA GLY A 54 -3.21 -15.43 11.17
C GLY A 54 -3.71 -14.59 9.98
N LEU A 55 -3.27 -14.93 8.77
CA LEU A 55 -3.68 -14.26 7.54
C LEU A 55 -5.18 -14.42 7.28
N GLN A 56 -5.74 -15.60 7.53
CA GLN A 56 -7.17 -15.85 7.39
C GLN A 56 -7.98 -14.98 8.34
N ARG A 57 -7.60 -14.92 9.62
CA ARG A 57 -8.26 -14.06 10.63
C ARG A 57 -8.18 -12.58 10.28
N LEU A 58 -7.03 -12.13 9.77
CA LEU A 58 -6.87 -10.75 9.29
C LEU A 58 -7.84 -10.48 8.13
N THR A 59 -7.90 -11.38 7.16
CA THR A 59 -8.74 -11.27 5.97
C THR A 59 -10.23 -11.19 6.33
N GLU A 60 -10.70 -12.08 7.21
CA GLU A 60 -12.08 -12.07 7.71
C GLU A 60 -12.42 -10.74 8.40
N ARG A 61 -11.50 -10.21 9.21
CA ARG A 61 -11.66 -8.92 9.89
C ARG A 61 -11.69 -7.75 8.89
N VAL A 62 -10.83 -7.79 7.88
CA VAL A 62 -10.82 -6.79 6.81
C VAL A 62 -12.18 -6.74 6.13
N TYR A 63 -12.74 -7.89 5.73
CA TYR A 63 -14.05 -7.96 5.09
C TYR A 63 -15.18 -7.46 5.99
N ALA A 64 -15.18 -7.87 7.27
CA ALA A 64 -16.18 -7.40 8.22
C ALA A 64 -16.15 -5.87 8.39
N HIS A 65 -14.96 -5.26 8.43
CA HIS A 65 -14.82 -3.80 8.52
C HIS A 65 -15.19 -3.08 7.21
N LEU A 66 -14.91 -3.67 6.05
CA LEU A 66 -15.31 -3.10 4.75
C LEU A 66 -16.84 -3.06 4.61
N GLN A 67 -17.55 -4.07 5.14
CA GLN A 67 -19.00 -4.09 5.18
C GLN A 67 -19.60 -3.16 6.26
N ALA A 68 -18.91 -2.97 7.39
CA ALA A 68 -19.43 -2.17 8.51
C ALA A 68 -19.14 -0.66 8.41
N ALA A 69 -17.94 -0.30 7.94
CA ALA A 69 -17.43 1.07 7.93
C ALA A 69 -17.06 1.56 6.52
N GLY A 70 -16.68 0.64 5.62
CA GLY A 70 -16.26 0.96 4.27
C GLY A 70 -14.90 1.66 4.19
N ILE A 71 -14.55 2.07 2.97
CA ILE A 71 -13.34 2.84 2.67
C ILE A 71 -13.68 4.32 2.70
N LYS A 72 -12.93 5.11 3.48
CA LYS A 72 -13.11 6.56 3.60
C LYS A 72 -12.12 7.29 2.69
N ASN A 73 -12.53 8.41 2.11
CA ASN A 73 -11.63 9.32 1.36
C ASN A 73 -11.28 10.59 2.17
N GLY A 74 -11.65 10.62 3.45
CA GLY A 74 -11.44 11.74 4.38
C GLY A 74 -12.47 12.86 4.30
N ILE A 75 -13.45 12.84 3.39
CA ILE A 75 -14.62 13.73 3.44
C ILE A 75 -15.71 13.03 4.26
N ARG A 76 -16.33 13.79 5.17
CA ARG A 76 -17.42 13.26 5.99
C ARG A 76 -18.58 12.82 5.09
N ASN A 77 -18.96 11.55 5.20
CA ASN A 77 -20.02 10.87 4.44
C ASN A 77 -19.66 10.44 3.00
N GLU A 78 -18.41 10.57 2.56
CA GLU A 78 -17.93 9.94 1.31
C GLU A 78 -17.21 8.63 1.66
N ASN A 79 -17.99 7.59 1.96
CA ASN A 79 -17.51 6.27 2.32
C ASN A 79 -18.05 5.19 1.36
N ALA A 80 -17.17 4.39 0.76
CA ALA A 80 -17.55 3.20 0.00
C ALA A 80 -17.79 2.01 0.94
N VAL A 81 -19.05 1.80 1.32
CA VAL A 81 -19.47 0.66 2.15
C VAL A 81 -19.86 -0.50 1.25
N PHE A 82 -19.21 -1.65 1.46
CA PHE A 82 -19.43 -2.84 0.64
C PHE A 82 -20.68 -3.61 1.10
N THR A 83 -21.60 -3.87 0.17
CA THR A 83 -22.81 -4.67 0.42
C THR A 83 -22.50 -6.16 0.42
N ARG A 84 -21.59 -6.58 -0.46
CA ARG A 84 -21.16 -7.97 -0.63
C ARG A 84 -19.66 -8.01 -0.91
N ILE A 85 -18.98 -8.99 -0.32
CA ILE A 85 -17.58 -9.29 -0.61
C ILE A 85 -17.49 -10.80 -0.87
N ASN A 86 -16.99 -11.19 -2.04
CA ASN A 86 -16.78 -12.58 -2.41
C ASN A 86 -15.26 -12.83 -2.47
N PRO A 87 -14.71 -13.71 -1.61
CA PRO A 87 -13.32 -14.11 -1.69
C PRO A 87 -13.00 -14.77 -3.03
N LEU A 88 -11.78 -14.54 -3.52
CA LEU A 88 -11.26 -15.13 -4.76
C LEU A 88 -10.09 -16.06 -4.41
N ALA A 89 -10.06 -17.23 -5.02
CA ALA A 89 -8.90 -18.12 -4.95
C ALA A 89 -7.82 -17.66 -5.95
N HIS A 90 -7.19 -16.51 -5.67
CA HIS A 90 -6.16 -15.92 -6.52
C HIS A 90 -5.10 -15.18 -5.69
N GLU A 91 -3.83 -15.27 -6.07
CA GLU A 91 -2.71 -14.69 -5.32
C GLU A 91 -2.70 -13.16 -5.35
N ALA A 92 -3.00 -12.57 -6.50
CA ALA A 92 -2.96 -11.11 -6.66
C ALA A 92 -4.29 -10.40 -6.32
N LEU A 93 -5.44 -11.08 -6.39
CA LEU A 93 -6.75 -10.49 -6.11
C LEU A 93 -7.44 -11.38 -5.08
N HIS A 94 -7.64 -10.86 -3.88
CA HIS A 94 -8.11 -11.66 -2.75
C HIS A 94 -9.63 -11.70 -2.67
N ALA A 95 -10.31 -10.68 -3.21
CA ALA A 95 -11.77 -10.64 -3.26
C ALA A 95 -12.28 -9.69 -4.34
N GLU A 96 -13.55 -9.88 -4.71
CA GLU A 96 -14.37 -8.87 -5.35
C GLU A 96 -15.37 -8.30 -4.35
N GLY A 97 -15.56 -6.99 -4.38
CA GLY A 97 -16.48 -6.27 -3.53
C GLY A 97 -17.51 -5.52 -4.37
N PHE A 98 -18.75 -5.54 -3.90
CA PHE A 98 -19.86 -4.77 -4.50
C PHE A 98 -20.26 -3.67 -3.54
N TYR A 99 -20.47 -2.47 -4.07
CA TYR A 99 -20.81 -1.30 -3.27
C TYR A 99 -21.77 -0.40 -4.05
N THR A 100 -22.56 0.39 -3.32
CA THR A 100 -23.56 1.26 -3.93
C THR A 100 -22.96 2.61 -4.30
N THR A 101 -23.15 3.02 -5.55
CA THR A 101 -22.82 4.35 -6.07
C THR A 101 -24.09 5.10 -6.45
N ALA A 102 -23.95 6.37 -6.83
CA ALA A 102 -25.07 7.13 -7.41
C ALA A 102 -25.59 6.53 -8.73
N ARG A 103 -24.78 5.73 -9.44
CA ARG A 103 -25.12 5.10 -10.72
C ARG A 103 -25.69 3.68 -10.58
N GLY A 104 -25.70 3.12 -9.37
CA GLY A 104 -26.13 1.75 -9.10
C GLY A 104 -25.09 0.94 -8.32
N GLU A 105 -25.22 -0.38 -8.32
CA GLU A 105 -24.20 -1.28 -7.77
C GLU A 105 -22.95 -1.23 -8.67
N ALA A 106 -21.80 -0.97 -8.06
CA ALA A 106 -20.48 -0.99 -8.71
C ALA A 106 -19.63 -2.11 -8.12
N LYS A 107 -18.63 -2.54 -8.89
CA LYS A 107 -17.71 -3.62 -8.52
C LYS A 107 -16.29 -3.09 -8.36
N ALA A 108 -15.62 -3.55 -7.29
CA ALA A 108 -14.19 -3.34 -7.08
C ALA A 108 -13.47 -4.66 -6.84
N TYR A 109 -12.21 -4.74 -7.26
CA TYR A 109 -11.31 -5.80 -6.84
C TYR A 109 -10.47 -5.37 -5.65
N LEU A 110 -10.20 -6.31 -4.74
CA LEU A 110 -9.46 -6.07 -3.50
C LEU A 110 -8.15 -6.84 -3.51
N HIS A 111 -7.04 -6.12 -3.39
CA HIS A 111 -5.72 -6.66 -3.07
C HIS A 111 -5.41 -6.34 -1.60
N ILE A 112 -5.07 -7.35 -0.80
CA ILE A 112 -4.69 -7.22 0.60
C ILE A 112 -3.18 -7.45 0.68
N GLY A 113 -2.46 -6.43 1.12
CA GLY A 113 -1.03 -6.48 1.33
C GLY A 113 -0.62 -7.34 2.52
N PRO A 114 0.68 -7.59 2.69
CA PRO A 114 1.19 -8.41 3.78
C PRO A 114 0.86 -7.80 5.14
N GLN A 115 0.60 -8.67 6.12
CA GLN A 115 0.37 -8.30 7.50
C GLN A 115 1.59 -7.60 8.11
N PHE A 116 2.78 -8.15 7.86
CA PHE A 116 4.06 -7.65 8.36
C PHE A 116 4.97 -7.27 7.19
N GLY A 117 4.65 -6.17 6.51
CA GLY A 117 5.45 -5.71 5.38
C GLY A 117 4.83 -4.55 4.63
N MET A 118 5.48 -4.19 3.53
CA MET A 118 5.02 -3.16 2.62
C MET A 118 4.40 -3.81 1.39
N VAL A 119 3.35 -3.20 0.84
CA VAL A 119 2.89 -3.54 -0.51
C VAL A 119 3.97 -3.10 -1.49
N SER A 120 4.42 -4.02 -2.34
CA SER A 120 5.46 -3.75 -3.33
C SER A 120 4.90 -3.39 -4.69
N ARG A 121 5.71 -2.71 -5.51
CA ARG A 121 5.37 -2.39 -6.90
C ARG A 121 5.02 -3.65 -7.71
N GLN A 122 5.70 -4.76 -7.44
CA GLN A 122 5.44 -6.04 -8.11
C GLN A 122 4.03 -6.58 -7.79
N MET A 123 3.63 -6.55 -6.52
CA MET A 123 2.29 -6.98 -6.09
C MET A 123 1.20 -6.15 -6.76
N VAL A 124 1.38 -4.82 -6.81
CA VAL A 124 0.45 -3.91 -7.48
C VAL A 124 0.36 -4.20 -8.98
N ASN A 125 1.49 -4.43 -9.65
CA ASN A 125 1.50 -4.72 -11.08
C ASN A 125 0.77 -6.04 -11.41
N GLU A 126 0.94 -7.08 -10.60
CA GLU A 126 0.22 -8.34 -10.81
C GLU A 126 -1.29 -8.18 -10.55
N ALA A 127 -1.67 -7.42 -9.51
CA ALA A 127 -3.07 -7.11 -9.24
C ALA A 127 -3.72 -6.31 -10.38
N ILE A 128 -3.02 -5.31 -10.95
CA ILE A 128 -3.47 -4.55 -12.12
C ILE A 128 -3.66 -5.45 -13.33
N LYS A 129 -2.69 -6.33 -13.59
CA LYS A 129 -2.72 -7.27 -14.72
C LYS A 129 -3.91 -8.20 -14.62
N GLU A 130 -4.18 -8.77 -13.46
CA GLU A 130 -5.32 -9.65 -13.23
C GLU A 130 -6.66 -8.90 -13.30
N CYS A 131 -6.75 -7.71 -12.69
CA CYS A 131 -7.94 -6.86 -12.77
C CYS A 131 -8.28 -6.53 -14.22
N ARG A 132 -7.27 -6.19 -15.02
CA ARG A 132 -7.40 -5.94 -16.46
C ARG A 132 -7.86 -7.17 -17.25
N LEU A 133 -7.42 -8.36 -16.88
CA LEU A 133 -7.81 -9.60 -17.55
C LEU A 133 -9.31 -9.88 -17.38
N ARG A 134 -9.86 -9.56 -16.19
CA ARG A 134 -11.28 -9.75 -15.88
C ARG A 134 -12.17 -8.68 -16.49
N GLY A 135 -11.74 -7.41 -16.44
CA GLY A 135 -12.33 -6.32 -17.21
C GLY A 135 -13.78 -5.97 -16.85
N ASP A 136 -14.24 -6.32 -15.64
CA ASP A 136 -15.63 -6.16 -15.19
C ASP A 136 -15.76 -5.33 -13.90
N ALA A 137 -14.71 -4.63 -13.51
CA ALA A 137 -14.67 -3.75 -12.34
C ALA A 137 -14.14 -2.36 -12.70
N ASP A 138 -14.67 -1.32 -12.07
CA ASP A 138 -14.28 0.07 -12.28
C ASP A 138 -13.20 0.54 -11.29
N TRP A 139 -12.91 -0.29 -10.28
CA TRP A 139 -12.01 0.07 -9.19
C TRP A 139 -11.15 -1.11 -8.71
N LEU A 140 -9.84 -0.88 -8.58
CA LEU A 140 -8.90 -1.78 -7.93
C LEU A 140 -8.37 -1.13 -6.65
N VAL A 141 -8.70 -1.75 -5.52
CA VAL A 141 -8.30 -1.31 -4.18
C VAL A 141 -7.05 -2.08 -3.76
N ILE A 142 -5.93 -1.36 -3.62
CA ILE A 142 -4.70 -1.92 -3.06
C ILE A 142 -4.65 -1.54 -1.57
N MET A 143 -4.90 -2.49 -0.69
CA MET A 143 -4.96 -2.29 0.76
C MET A 143 -3.65 -2.72 1.40
N GLY A 144 -3.10 -1.92 2.33
CA GLY A 144 -1.84 -2.23 3.00
C GLY A 144 -1.65 -1.41 4.27
N PHE A 145 -0.85 -1.92 5.21
CA PHE A 145 -0.39 -1.13 6.36
C PHE A 145 0.69 -0.11 5.94
N ALA A 146 1.50 -0.48 4.95
CA ALA A 146 2.54 0.36 4.36
C ALA A 146 2.71 0.05 2.86
N PHE A 147 3.32 0.99 2.13
CA PHE A 147 3.52 0.92 0.68
C PHE A 147 4.94 1.35 0.32
N GLU A 148 5.52 0.74 -0.72
CA GLU A 148 6.72 1.27 -1.35
C GLU A 148 6.48 2.69 -1.93
N SER A 149 7.51 3.53 -1.89
CA SER A 149 7.41 4.97 -2.20
C SER A 149 7.15 5.30 -3.67
N ASP A 150 7.22 4.31 -4.55
CA ASP A 150 7.06 4.42 -6.00
C ASP A 150 5.67 3.95 -6.49
N ILE A 151 4.78 3.62 -5.57
CA ILE A 151 3.42 3.21 -5.86
C ILE A 151 2.54 4.45 -5.91
N GLU A 152 1.99 4.72 -7.10
CA GLU A 152 1.07 5.82 -7.38
C GLU A 152 -0.33 5.30 -7.72
N ASN A 153 -1.34 6.00 -7.23
CA ASN A 153 -2.71 5.88 -7.72
C ASN A 153 -2.74 6.27 -9.21
N ARG A 154 -3.45 5.50 -10.03
CA ARG A 154 -3.52 5.75 -11.47
C ARG A 154 -4.78 5.21 -12.09
N SER A 155 -5.26 5.86 -13.14
CA SER A 155 -6.25 5.27 -14.04
C SER A 155 -5.58 4.29 -14.99
N VAL A 156 -6.25 3.17 -15.25
CA VAL A 156 -5.81 2.16 -16.21
C VAL A 156 -6.89 2.00 -17.27
N ASP A 157 -6.59 2.45 -18.48
CA ASP A 157 -7.48 2.28 -19.63
C ASP A 157 -7.25 0.94 -20.32
N THR A 158 -8.33 0.24 -20.65
CA THR A 158 -8.30 -1.02 -21.39
C THR A 158 -9.31 -0.99 -22.53
N LYS A 159 -9.20 -1.95 -23.45
CA LYS A 159 -10.17 -2.09 -24.55
C LYS A 159 -11.59 -2.42 -24.08
N LEU A 160 -11.74 -2.94 -22.85
CA LEU A 160 -13.00 -3.38 -22.26
C LEU A 160 -13.60 -2.34 -21.30
N GLY A 161 -12.89 -1.25 -21.03
CA GLY A 161 -13.23 -0.27 -20.00
C GLY A 161 -11.99 0.22 -19.25
N GLY A 162 -12.13 1.29 -18.47
CA GLY A 162 -11.07 1.79 -17.59
C GLY A 162 -11.39 1.48 -16.13
N PHE A 163 -10.37 1.36 -15.29
CA PHE A 163 -10.56 1.28 -13.84
C PHE A 163 -9.54 2.14 -13.10
N MET A 164 -9.94 2.65 -11.95
CA MET A 164 -9.06 3.41 -11.07
C MET A 164 -8.28 2.45 -10.16
N VAL A 165 -6.99 2.70 -9.96
CA VAL A 165 -6.15 1.99 -8.97
C VAL A 165 -5.88 2.96 -7.83
N THR A 166 -6.23 2.56 -6.60
CA THR A 166 -5.98 3.39 -5.42
C THR A 166 -5.36 2.62 -4.28
N LYS A 167 -4.39 3.25 -3.61
CA LYS A 167 -3.85 2.82 -2.32
C LYS A 167 -4.85 3.13 -1.20
N VAL A 168 -5.04 2.17 -0.32
CA VAL A 168 -5.86 2.31 0.89
C VAL A 168 -5.05 1.85 2.09
N ARG A 169 -4.83 2.78 3.02
CA ARG A 169 -4.16 2.49 4.30
C ARG A 169 -5.10 1.70 5.20
N MET A 170 -4.61 0.55 5.68
CA MET A 170 -5.21 -0.20 6.78
C MET A 170 -4.71 0.36 8.12
N HIS A 171 -5.62 0.57 9.07
CA HIS A 171 -5.26 1.02 10.41
C HIS A 171 -4.72 -0.13 11.27
N ASP A 172 -3.67 0.12 12.07
CA ASP A 172 -2.98 -0.89 12.88
C ASP A 172 -3.88 -1.60 13.90
N ASP A 173 -5.02 -1.00 14.26
CA ASP A 173 -6.04 -1.64 15.09
C ASP A 173 -6.56 -2.96 14.49
N LEU A 174 -6.47 -3.13 13.16
CA LEU A 174 -6.82 -4.40 12.50
C LEU A 174 -5.90 -5.55 12.94
N MET A 175 -4.70 -5.25 13.46
CA MET A 175 -3.73 -6.24 13.94
C MET A 175 -4.06 -6.75 15.36
N GLN A 176 -4.83 -6.01 16.15
CA GLN A 176 -5.07 -6.32 17.56
C GLN A 176 -6.42 -7.03 17.75
N GLU A 177 -6.40 -8.25 18.29
CA GLU A 177 -7.63 -8.96 18.68
C GLU A 177 -8.33 -8.23 19.85
N GLY A 178 -9.65 -8.05 19.76
CA GLY A 178 -10.46 -7.49 20.86
C GLY A 178 -10.60 -5.95 20.89
N LEU A 179 -9.85 -5.20 20.07
CA LEU A 179 -10.09 -3.76 19.84
C LEU A 179 -11.30 -3.46 18.93
N VAL A 180 -12.09 -4.50 18.64
CA VAL A 180 -13.36 -4.47 17.90
C VAL A 180 -14.48 -3.81 18.73
N LYS A 181 -14.20 -2.76 19.49
CA LYS A 181 -15.27 -1.81 19.82
C LYS A 181 -15.61 -1.14 18.51
N LYS A 182 -16.82 -1.46 18.02
CA LYS A 182 -17.46 -1.00 16.77
C LYS A 182 -17.63 0.53 16.74
N ASP A 183 -16.55 1.28 16.94
CA ASP A 183 -16.55 2.72 16.80
C ASP A 183 -16.52 3.01 15.31
N LYS A 184 -17.71 3.15 14.73
CA LYS A 184 -17.90 3.60 13.33
C LYS A 184 -17.15 4.90 13.00
N LYS A 185 -16.66 5.61 14.03
CA LYS A 185 -15.87 6.84 13.94
C LYS A 185 -14.43 6.60 13.51
N ALA A 186 -13.74 5.59 14.05
CA ALA A 186 -12.38 5.28 13.62
C ALA A 186 -12.39 4.76 12.18
N ALA A 187 -11.54 5.31 11.32
CA ALA A 187 -11.47 4.91 9.92
C ALA A 187 -10.49 3.73 9.78
N SER A 188 -11.00 2.50 9.70
CA SER A 188 -10.14 1.32 9.49
C SER A 188 -9.45 1.32 8.13
N PHE A 189 -10.06 1.98 7.14
CA PHE A 189 -9.58 2.08 5.77
C PHE A 189 -9.67 3.53 5.29
N VAL A 190 -8.53 4.09 4.89
CA VAL A 190 -8.43 5.46 4.38
C VAL A 190 -7.72 5.45 3.04
N THR A 191 -8.32 6.05 2.02
CA THR A 191 -7.71 6.22 0.71
C THR A 191 -6.52 7.17 0.83
N ILE A 192 -5.35 6.75 0.35
CA ILE A 192 -4.15 7.58 0.36
C ILE A 192 -4.22 8.50 -0.86
N GLY A 193 -4.12 9.81 -0.63
CA GLY A 193 -4.07 10.81 -1.71
C GLY A 193 -2.73 10.86 -2.43
N GLU A 194 -2.75 11.25 -3.69
CA GLU A 194 -1.53 11.54 -4.46
C GLU A 194 -1.11 13.00 -4.29
N PRO A 195 0.15 13.30 -3.93
CA PRO A 195 0.63 14.68 -3.91
C PRO A 195 0.51 15.38 -5.26
N ASP A 196 -0.16 16.53 -5.29
CA ASP A 196 -0.04 17.46 -6.43
C ASP A 196 1.19 18.34 -6.19
N VAL A 197 2.25 18.08 -6.95
CA VAL A 197 3.56 18.73 -6.80
C VAL A 197 4.02 19.24 -8.16
N VAL A 198 4.44 20.50 -8.20
CA VAL A 198 4.80 21.19 -9.43
C VAL A 198 6.22 21.73 -9.32
N PRO A 199 7.16 21.29 -10.19
CA PRO A 199 8.47 21.89 -10.28
C PRO A 199 8.40 23.20 -11.09
N GLU A 200 8.74 24.31 -10.46
CA GLU A 200 8.79 25.63 -11.08
C GLU A 200 10.24 26.08 -11.29
N ARG A 201 10.62 26.26 -12.56
CA ARG A 201 11.95 26.78 -12.91
C ARG A 201 12.02 28.29 -12.66
N GLN A 202 12.97 28.70 -11.86
CA GLN A 202 13.25 30.08 -11.49
C GLN A 202 14.13 30.78 -12.53
N LYS A 203 14.19 32.12 -12.47
CA LYS A 203 14.98 32.95 -13.40
C LYS A 203 16.48 32.69 -13.31
N ASP A 204 16.97 32.32 -12.14
CA ASP A 204 18.38 31.95 -11.88
C ASP A 204 18.72 30.53 -12.37
N GLY A 205 17.74 29.79 -12.90
CA GLY A 205 17.88 28.44 -13.40
C GLY A 205 17.61 27.34 -12.38
N ASN A 206 17.44 27.67 -11.10
CA ASN A 206 17.10 26.70 -10.06
C ASN A 206 15.63 26.26 -10.16
N TYR A 207 15.29 25.16 -9.49
CA TYR A 207 13.91 24.70 -9.35
C TYR A 207 13.37 24.98 -7.95
N VAL A 208 12.09 25.35 -7.86
CA VAL A 208 11.34 25.37 -6.61
C VAL A 208 10.18 24.40 -6.76
N ILE A 209 10.00 23.50 -5.81
CA ILE A 209 8.87 22.59 -5.80
C ILE A 209 7.73 23.26 -5.04
N GLU A 210 6.56 23.36 -5.66
CA GLU A 210 5.32 23.79 -5.00
C GLU A 210 4.41 22.59 -4.76
N ILE A 211 3.91 22.44 -3.54
CA ILE A 211 2.83 21.50 -3.22
C ILE A 211 1.48 22.22 -3.31
N ARG A 212 0.56 21.67 -4.09
CA ARG A 212 -0.76 22.26 -4.35
C ARG A 212 -1.89 21.55 -3.62
N GLY A 213 -1.64 20.36 -3.09
CA GLY A 213 -2.62 19.59 -2.35
C GLY A 213 -2.41 18.09 -2.47
N LEU A 214 -3.51 17.36 -2.28
CA LEU A 214 -3.60 15.91 -2.44
C LEU A 214 -4.77 15.58 -3.38
N ASP A 215 -4.52 14.81 -4.43
CA ASP A 215 -5.56 14.27 -5.29
C ASP A 215 -6.10 12.96 -4.70
N ILE A 216 -7.40 12.92 -4.40
CA ILE A 216 -8.06 11.76 -3.80
C ILE A 216 -9.21 11.29 -4.69
N TYR A 217 -9.25 9.98 -4.94
CA TYR A 217 -10.35 9.35 -5.66
C TYR A 217 -11.61 9.25 -4.79
N ASP A 218 -12.74 9.68 -5.35
CA ASP A 218 -14.09 9.44 -4.82
C ASP A 218 -14.72 8.24 -5.55
N PRO A 219 -14.76 7.05 -4.91
CA PRO A 219 -15.33 5.86 -5.53
C PRO A 219 -16.86 5.92 -5.70
N ILE A 220 -17.57 6.82 -5.01
CA ILE A 220 -19.03 6.95 -5.10
C ILE A 220 -19.43 7.74 -6.36
N LYS A 221 -18.62 8.75 -6.70
CA LYS A 221 -18.83 9.60 -7.87
C LYS A 221 -17.99 9.19 -9.07
N ASP A 222 -16.99 8.33 -8.87
CA ASP A 222 -16.06 7.88 -9.91
C ASP A 222 -15.29 9.07 -10.49
N GLU A 223 -14.68 9.87 -9.60
CA GLU A 223 -13.90 11.06 -9.95
C GLU A 223 -12.71 11.28 -9.02
N VAL A 224 -11.62 11.87 -9.52
CA VAL A 224 -10.50 12.33 -8.69
C VAL A 224 -10.71 13.79 -8.32
N LYS A 225 -10.70 14.10 -7.03
CA LYS A 225 -10.87 15.47 -6.52
C LYS A 225 -9.58 16.00 -5.93
N PRO A 226 -9.17 17.23 -6.28
CA PRO A 226 -8.08 17.90 -5.60
C PRO A 226 -8.51 18.32 -4.20
N ARG A 227 -7.64 18.12 -3.22
CA ARG A 227 -7.78 18.63 -1.86
C ARG A 227 -6.90 19.83 -1.61
N SER A 228 -7.29 20.60 -0.62
CA SER A 228 -6.55 21.77 -0.19
C SER A 228 -5.22 21.36 0.45
N VAL A 229 -4.20 22.21 0.31
CA VAL A 229 -2.97 22.13 1.11
C VAL A 229 -3.22 22.17 2.63
N ALA A 230 -4.39 22.63 3.08
CA ALA A 230 -4.80 22.58 4.48
C ALA A 230 -5.03 21.16 5.00
N ASP A 231 -5.23 20.17 4.12
CA ASP A 231 -5.38 18.76 4.52
C ASP A 231 -4.02 18.06 4.73
N ILE A 232 -2.92 18.78 4.51
CA ILE A 232 -1.55 18.33 4.71
C ILE A 232 -1.07 18.83 6.08
N ALA A 233 -0.51 17.93 6.89
CA ALA A 233 0.13 18.32 8.15
C ALA A 233 1.50 18.94 7.88
N TYR A 234 2.35 18.18 7.18
CA TYR A 234 3.67 18.61 6.74
C TYR A 234 4.14 17.81 5.52
N TRP A 235 5.15 18.33 4.84
CA TRP A 235 5.78 17.68 3.71
C TRP A 235 7.30 17.84 3.78
N MET A 236 7.98 16.92 3.11
CA MET A 236 9.42 16.78 3.13
C MET A 236 9.93 16.63 1.71
N VAL A 237 11.15 17.11 1.48
CA VAL A 237 11.82 17.04 0.19
C VAL A 237 13.16 16.33 0.35
N ASP A 238 13.39 15.33 -0.48
CA ASP A 238 14.70 14.79 -0.82
C ASP A 238 15.06 15.32 -2.21
N ASP A 239 16.04 16.22 -2.28
CA ASP A 239 16.43 16.91 -3.52
C ASP A 239 17.48 16.14 -4.35
N ASP A 240 17.89 14.95 -3.92
CA ASP A 240 18.89 14.11 -4.60
C ASP A 240 18.55 12.62 -4.46
N TYR A 241 17.28 12.28 -4.71
CA TYR A 241 16.74 10.94 -4.46
C TYR A 241 17.38 9.85 -5.33
N ASP A 242 17.96 8.85 -4.67
CA ASP A 242 18.70 7.75 -5.28
C ASP A 242 17.80 6.56 -5.71
N GLY A 243 16.51 6.61 -5.38
CA GLY A 243 15.56 5.55 -5.71
C GLY A 243 15.49 4.42 -4.68
N ALA A 244 16.27 4.48 -3.60
CA ALA A 244 16.33 3.48 -2.55
C ALA A 244 15.97 4.06 -1.18
N SER A 245 16.56 5.20 -0.81
CA SER A 245 16.41 5.78 0.53
C SER A 245 15.89 7.21 0.44
N PHE A 246 14.86 7.51 1.21
CA PHE A 246 14.35 8.88 1.33
C PHE A 246 15.13 9.62 2.42
N ILE A 247 15.94 10.60 2.02
CA ILE A 247 16.72 11.43 2.95
C ILE A 247 16.03 12.79 3.07
N VAL A 248 15.54 13.11 4.27
CA VAL A 248 14.92 14.40 4.53
C VAL A 248 15.98 15.51 4.43
N ARG A 249 15.91 16.32 3.36
CA ARG A 249 16.77 17.49 3.16
C ARG A 249 16.07 18.79 3.53
N GLN A 250 14.76 18.84 3.36
CA GLN A 250 13.92 19.97 3.72
C GLN A 250 12.61 19.47 4.33
N VAL A 251 12.06 20.23 5.28
CA VAL A 251 10.77 19.94 5.93
C VAL A 251 9.95 21.22 6.04
N PHE A 252 8.66 21.10 5.75
CA PHE A 252 7.73 22.22 5.69
C PHE A 252 6.39 21.84 6.34
N PHE A 253 5.99 22.62 7.33
CA PHE A 253 4.69 22.50 7.99
C PHE A 253 3.65 23.32 7.22
N CYS A 254 2.49 22.71 7.01
CA CYS A 254 1.36 23.33 6.31
C CYS A 254 0.36 23.97 7.30
N GLY A 255 0.67 23.90 8.60
CA GLY A 255 -0.02 24.62 9.66
C GLY A 255 -1.31 23.98 10.17
N GLY A 256 -1.50 22.66 10.00
CA GLY A 256 -2.61 21.94 10.61
C GLY A 256 -3.96 22.55 10.28
N ASP A 257 -4.79 22.81 11.31
CA ASP A 257 -6.09 23.47 11.13
C ASP A 257 -5.94 24.82 10.40
N LYS A 258 -6.87 25.11 9.49
CA LYS A 258 -6.88 26.31 8.63
C LYS A 258 -6.63 27.62 9.39
N ASP A 259 -7.09 27.71 10.62
CA ASP A 259 -6.94 28.87 11.50
C ASP A 259 -5.52 29.04 12.08
N GLU A 260 -4.79 27.95 12.32
CA GLU A 260 -3.41 27.99 12.83
C GLU A 260 -2.44 28.46 11.75
N PHE A 261 -2.59 27.92 10.53
CA PHE A 261 -1.82 28.37 9.38
C PHE A 261 -2.09 29.85 9.04
N ASP A 262 -3.36 30.28 9.05
CA ASP A 262 -3.72 31.68 8.79
C ASP A 262 -3.13 32.64 9.83
N LYS A 263 -3.05 32.24 11.11
CA LYS A 263 -2.40 33.03 12.17
C LYS A 263 -0.90 33.16 11.94
N TRP A 264 -0.24 32.06 11.56
CA TRP A 264 1.19 32.05 11.24
C TRP A 264 1.50 32.93 10.02
N LYS A 265 0.71 32.80 8.94
CA LYS A 265 0.88 33.54 7.67
C LYS A 265 0.65 35.04 7.81
N LYS A 266 -0.27 35.46 8.67
CA LYS A 266 -0.60 36.89 8.86
C LYS A 266 0.42 37.67 9.69
N GLY A 267 1.52 37.05 10.14
CA GLY A 267 2.54 37.72 10.96
C GLY A 267 2.02 38.22 12.32
N LEU A 268 0.78 37.90 12.67
CA LEU A 268 0.09 38.31 13.90
C LEU A 268 0.61 37.56 15.13
N SER A 269 1.75 36.88 15.02
CA SER A 269 2.30 36.07 16.09
C SER A 269 3.82 36.00 16.07
N ASP A 270 4.55 37.10 15.86
CA ASP A 270 5.98 37.13 16.22
C ASP A 270 6.19 36.60 17.65
N LEU A 271 5.26 36.91 18.56
CA LEU A 271 5.24 36.35 19.91
C LEU A 271 4.97 34.84 19.95
N ALA A 272 3.99 34.30 19.21
CA ALA A 272 3.73 32.85 19.24
C ALA A 272 4.83 32.06 18.51
N LYS A 273 5.39 32.61 17.43
CA LYS A 273 6.58 32.08 16.75
C LYS A 273 7.77 32.02 17.71
N GLN A 274 8.06 33.11 18.42
CA GLN A 274 9.13 33.14 19.43
C GLN A 274 8.87 32.20 20.61
N ILE A 275 7.63 32.08 21.10
CA ILE A 275 7.28 31.13 22.16
C ILE A 275 7.49 29.69 21.68
N THR A 276 7.02 29.36 20.47
CA THR A 276 7.19 28.02 19.89
C THR A 276 8.66 27.72 19.64
N LYS A 277 9.40 28.64 19.02
CA LYS A 277 10.85 28.53 18.82
C LYS A 277 11.57 28.26 20.15
N LYS A 278 11.34 29.11 21.16
CA LYS A 278 11.96 28.97 22.48
C LYS A 278 11.63 27.63 23.15
N LYS A 279 10.40 27.14 23.00
CA LYS A 279 10.02 25.80 23.49
C LYS A 279 10.80 24.71 22.75
N VAL A 280 10.90 24.77 21.42
CA VAL A 280 11.65 23.80 20.62
C VAL A 280 13.14 23.82 20.99
N GLU A 281 13.75 24.99 21.10
CA GLU A 281 15.14 25.17 21.54
C GLU A 281 15.36 24.59 22.94
N GLN A 282 14.44 24.83 23.88
CA GLN A 282 14.51 24.26 25.24
C GLN A 282 14.36 22.73 25.25
N THR A 283 13.44 22.19 24.45
CA THR A 283 13.18 20.74 24.38
C THR A 283 14.33 20.00 23.70
N LEU A 284 14.81 20.51 22.56
CA LEU A 284 15.87 19.89 21.77
C LEU A 284 17.27 20.27 22.24
N LYS A 285 17.40 21.29 23.10
CA LYS A 285 18.67 21.86 23.58
C LYS A 285 19.57 22.34 22.44
N VAL A 286 18.98 23.08 21.51
CA VAL A 286 19.65 23.66 20.34
C VAL A 286 19.30 25.14 20.21
N GLU A 287 20.12 25.90 19.48
CA GLU A 287 19.76 27.23 19.01
C GLU A 287 19.26 27.12 17.56
N ILE A 288 18.16 27.82 17.26
CA ILE A 288 17.56 27.81 15.92
C ILE A 288 17.75 29.18 15.29
N ASP A 289 18.22 29.20 14.05
CA ASP A 289 18.30 30.42 13.24
C ASP A 289 16.90 30.95 12.91
N ASP A 290 16.69 32.27 13.02
CA ASP A 290 15.37 32.89 12.81
C ASP A 290 14.89 32.74 11.36
N ASP A 291 15.78 32.95 10.39
CA ASP A 291 15.44 32.81 8.97
C ASP A 291 15.11 31.35 8.62
N ALA A 292 15.82 30.39 9.23
CA ALA A 292 15.51 28.97 9.09
C ALA A 292 14.15 28.63 9.70
N PHE A 293 13.81 29.19 10.86
CA PHE A 293 12.53 28.97 11.51
C PHE A 293 11.35 29.56 10.73
N ASP A 294 11.54 30.72 10.11
CA ASP A 294 10.52 31.34 9.25
C ASP A 294 10.27 30.56 7.95
N ARG A 295 11.26 29.77 7.50
CA ARG A 295 11.12 28.90 6.32
C ARG A 295 10.50 27.53 6.63
N LEU A 296 10.25 27.21 7.91
CA LEU A 296 9.65 25.93 8.31
C LEU A 296 8.21 25.78 7.87
N TYR A 297 7.49 26.86 7.54
CA TYR A 297 6.12 26.76 7.06
C TYR A 297 6.00 27.28 5.64
N GLY A 298 5.22 26.56 4.85
CA GLY A 298 4.95 26.95 3.48
C GLY A 298 4.66 25.78 2.59
N PHE A 299 4.36 26.13 1.35
CA PHE A 299 4.01 25.19 0.29
C PHE A 299 5.03 25.20 -0.85
N ARG A 300 6.17 25.88 -0.66
CA ARG A 300 7.23 26.01 -1.64
C ARG A 300 8.56 25.64 -1.02
N SER A 301 9.35 24.83 -1.73
CA SER A 301 10.67 24.40 -1.26
C SER A 301 11.69 25.54 -1.32
N ASN A 302 12.82 25.35 -0.65
CA ASN A 302 14.00 26.15 -0.96
C ASN A 302 14.47 25.83 -2.40
N PRO A 303 15.20 26.75 -3.06
CA PRO A 303 15.73 26.52 -4.40
C PRO A 303 16.61 25.27 -4.47
N ILE A 304 16.34 24.42 -5.44
CA ILE A 304 17.07 23.19 -5.75
C ILE A 304 17.90 23.43 -7.01
N PRO A 305 19.23 23.21 -6.98
CA PRO A 305 20.06 23.35 -8.15
C PRO A 305 19.58 22.46 -9.30
N ALA A 306 19.39 23.05 -10.48
CA ALA A 306 19.04 22.31 -11.67
C ALA A 306 20.21 21.42 -12.11
N LYS A 307 20.00 20.11 -12.05
CA LYS A 307 20.93 19.11 -12.57
C LYS A 307 20.13 18.14 -13.44
N LYS A 308 20.57 17.94 -14.69
CA LYS A 308 19.88 17.07 -15.65
C LYS A 308 19.70 15.66 -15.06
N GLY A 309 18.48 15.16 -15.06
CA GLY A 309 18.17 13.81 -14.56
C GLY A 309 18.17 13.69 -13.03
N ARG A 310 18.28 14.80 -12.30
CA ARG A 310 18.09 14.81 -10.85
C ARG A 310 16.67 14.38 -10.52
N ARG A 311 16.55 13.42 -9.61
CA ARG A 311 15.28 13.02 -9.04
C ARG A 311 15.06 13.74 -7.73
N VAL A 312 13.85 14.24 -7.54
CA VAL A 312 13.40 14.88 -6.31
C VAL A 312 12.22 14.08 -5.80
N ALA A 313 12.31 13.56 -4.57
CA ALA A 313 11.20 12.90 -3.92
C ALA A 313 10.51 13.87 -2.96
N VAL A 314 9.20 13.98 -3.09
CA VAL A 314 8.35 14.79 -2.21
C VAL A 314 7.48 13.84 -1.41
N ARG A 315 7.60 13.89 -0.08
CA ARG A 315 6.81 13.07 0.83
C ARG A 315 5.87 13.95 1.63
N VAL A 316 4.62 13.53 1.71
CA VAL A 316 3.54 14.29 2.34
C VAL A 316 2.93 13.44 3.43
N ILE A 317 2.72 14.05 4.59
CA ILE A 317 1.95 13.47 5.69
C ILE A 317 0.65 14.25 5.81
N SER A 318 -0.48 13.57 5.63
CA SER A 318 -1.78 14.22 5.78
C SER A 318 -2.14 14.46 7.26
N GLN A 319 -3.17 15.26 7.50
CA GLN A 319 -3.78 15.42 8.84
C GLN A 319 -4.32 14.11 9.46
N PHE A 320 -4.60 13.08 8.66
CA PHE A 320 -5.08 11.78 9.11
C PHE A 320 -3.93 10.77 9.30
N GLY A 321 -2.69 11.19 9.05
CA GLY A 321 -1.48 10.43 9.32
C GLY A 321 -1.05 9.48 8.19
N GLU A 322 -1.73 9.47 7.04
CA GLU A 322 -1.21 8.77 5.86
C GLU A 322 0.02 9.46 5.28
N GLU A 323 0.96 8.62 4.85
CA GLU A 323 2.14 9.01 4.09
C GLU A 323 1.88 8.76 2.60
N SER A 324 2.27 9.73 1.76
CA SER A 324 2.32 9.56 0.31
C SER A 324 3.57 10.21 -0.25
N THR A 325 4.22 9.54 -1.21
CA THR A 325 5.46 10.02 -1.84
C THR A 325 5.25 10.15 -3.34
N LYS A 326 5.78 11.23 -3.93
CA LYS A 326 5.84 11.45 -5.37
C LYS A 326 7.25 11.79 -5.80
N VAL A 327 7.73 11.13 -6.85
CA VAL A 327 9.08 11.31 -7.36
C VAL A 327 9.03 12.05 -8.69
N LEU A 328 9.74 13.17 -8.76
CA LEU A 328 9.88 13.99 -9.95
C LEU A 328 11.26 13.82 -10.55
N THR A 329 11.37 13.92 -11.87
CA THR A 329 12.67 14.06 -12.55
C THR A 329 12.77 15.47 -13.11
N LEU A 330 13.75 16.25 -12.64
CA LEU A 330 13.99 17.60 -13.13
C LEU A 330 14.66 17.54 -14.51
N THR A 331 14.16 18.37 -15.44
CA THR A 331 14.59 18.40 -16.84
C THR A 331 15.53 19.55 -17.15
#